data_AF-A0A382STC2-F1
#
_entry.id   AF-A0A382STC2-F1
#
_cell.length_a   1.000
_cell.length_b   1.000
_cell.length_c   1.000
_cell.angle_alpha   90.00
_cell.angle_beta   90.00
_cell.angle_gamma   90.00
#
_symmetry.space_group_name_H-M   'P 1'
#
loop_
_entity.id
_entity.type
_entity.pdbx_description
1 polymer ?
#
loop_
_entity_poly.entity_id
_entity_poly.type
_entity_poly.pdbx_seq_one_letter_code
_entity_poly.pdbx_strand_id
1 'polypeptide(L)'
;MELLGIIWETVITKPMINSLVLLYSIFFNNFGISIIVFTCLIRLILFPLTLKQSRQMKAMSSLAPKMKMIQAKYPEDKAKQQQEIMKMYREKGMSP
;
A
#
# COMPACT_ATOMS: atom_id res chain seq x y z
N MET A 1 9.95 22.46 15.89
CA MET A 1 8.59 22.62 15.32
C MET A 1 8.64 23.26 13.92
N GLU A 2 9.39 24.35 13.73
CA GLU A 2 9.50 25.03 12.42
C GLU A 2 10.22 24.23 11.33
N LEU A 3 11.29 23.49 11.66
CA LEU A 3 12.01 22.65 10.69
C LEU A 3 11.13 21.53 10.08
N LEU A 4 10.28 20.91 10.90
CA LEU A 4 9.32 19.91 10.41
C LEU A 4 8.31 20.56 9.46
N GLY A 5 7.87 21.79 9.75
CA GLY A 5 7.01 22.57 8.86
C GLY A 5 7.67 22.88 7.53
N ILE A 6 8.93 23.34 7.53
CA ILE A 6 9.68 23.65 6.30
C ILE A 6 9.89 22.40 5.43
N ILE A 7 10.24 21.28 6.05
CA ILE A 7 10.42 20.00 5.35
C ILE A 7 9.09 19.56 4.75
N TRP A 8 8.01 19.59 5.53
CA TRP A 8 6.68 19.22 5.07
C TRP A 8 6.22 20.09 3.89
N GLU A 9 6.37 21.41 4.01
CA GLU A 9 5.98 22.34 2.97
C GLU A 9 6.79 22.14 1.68
N THR A 10 8.10 21.93 1.80
CA THR A 10 9.01 21.86 0.66
C THR A 10 8.96 20.51 -0.05
N VAL A 11 8.82 19.42 0.69
CA VAL A 11 8.87 18.05 0.14
C VAL A 11 7.47 17.58 -0.27
N ILE A 12 6.42 17.97 0.45
CA ILE A 12 5.05 17.47 0.21
C ILE A 12 4.19 18.56 -0.44
N THR A 13 4.04 19.71 0.22
CA THR A 13 3.04 20.71 -0.19
C THR A 13 3.38 21.39 -1.53
N LYS A 14 4.60 21.89 -1.70
CA LYS A 14 5.03 22.61 -2.92
C LYS A 14 4.99 21.73 -4.18
N PRO A 15 5.54 20.51 -4.20
CA PRO A 15 5.49 19.67 -5.39
C PRO A 15 4.06 19.28 -5.75
N MET A 16 3.21 19.03 -4.76
CA MET A 16 1.80 18.71 -4.96
C MET A 16 1.05 19.86 -5.64
N ILE A 17 1.20 21.09 -5.12
CA ILE A 17 0.54 22.28 -5.69
C ILE A 17 1.12 22.60 -7.07
N ASN A 18 2.44 22.62 -7.24
CA ASN A 18 3.07 22.94 -8.52
C ASN A 18 2.67 21.94 -9.61
N SER A 19 2.55 20.65 -9.27
CA SER A 19 2.10 19.63 -10.22
C SER A 19 0.66 19.88 -10.66
N LEU A 20 -0.22 20.24 -9.73
CA LEU A 20 -1.62 20.53 -10.05
C LEU A 20 -1.77 21.81 -10.89
N VAL A 21 -1.00 22.86 -10.57
CA VAL A 21 -0.99 24.12 -11.33
C VAL A 21 -0.40 23.93 -12.74
N LEU A 22 0.65 23.10 -12.87
CA LEU A 22 1.20 22.72 -14.18
C LEU A 22 0.14 22.04 -15.04
N LEU A 23 -0.57 21.05 -14.49
CA LEU A 23 -1.64 20.36 -15.21
C LEU A 23 -2.79 21.33 -15.54
N TYR A 24 -3.16 22.21 -14.61
CA TYR A 24 -4.16 23.25 -14.83
C TYR A 24 -3.82 24.16 -16.03
N SER A 25 -2.57 24.60 -16.13
CA SER A 25 -2.09 25.41 -17.25
C SER A 25 -2.09 24.65 -18.57
N ILE A 26 -1.74 23.35 -18.55
CA ILE A 26 -1.71 22.49 -19.75
C ILE A 26 -3.13 22.18 -20.25
N PHE A 27 -4.10 21.99 -19.35
CA PHE A 27 -5.48 21.62 -19.68
C PHE A 27 -6.43 22.83 -19.81
N PHE A 28 -5.94 23.94 -20.36
CA PHE A 28 -6.74 25.14 -20.69
C PHE A 28 -7.52 25.71 -19.51
N ASN A 29 -6.92 25.79 -18.32
CA ASN A 29 -7.56 26.31 -17.12
C ASN A 29 -8.79 25.50 -16.66
N ASN A 30 -8.88 24.22 -17.02
CA ASN A 30 -9.92 23.32 -16.56
C ASN A 30 -9.46 22.50 -15.35
N PHE A 31 -9.92 22.91 -14.15
CA PHE A 31 -9.61 22.22 -12.90
C PHE A 31 -10.11 20.77 -12.87
N GLY A 32 -11.28 20.48 -13.43
CA GLY A 32 -11.87 19.13 -13.41
C GLY A 32 -11.01 18.13 -14.19
N ILE A 33 -10.60 18.49 -15.41
CA ILE A 33 -9.74 17.64 -16.26
C ILE A 33 -8.37 17.47 -15.60
N SER A 34 -7.82 18.54 -15.03
CA SER A 34 -6.51 18.52 -14.36
C SER A 34 -6.46 17.53 -13.20
N ILE A 35 -7.50 17.50 -12.36
CA ILE A 35 -7.60 16.56 -11.23
C ILE A 35 -7.75 15.12 -11.72
N ILE A 36 -8.57 14.89 -12.74
CA ILE A 36 -8.77 13.55 -13.32
C ILE A 36 -7.43 13.02 -13.85
N VAL A 37 -6.71 13.82 -14.63
CA VAL A 37 -5.42 13.44 -15.21
C VAL A 37 -4.37 13.24 -14.12
N PHE A 38 -4.31 14.13 -13.11
CA PHE A 38 -3.41 13.98 -11.96
C PHE A 38 -3.64 12.64 -11.23
N THR A 39 -4.92 12.29 -10.99
CA THR A 39 -5.30 11.03 -10.35
C THR A 39 -4.90 9.83 -11.21
N CYS A 40 -5.10 9.90 -12.52
CA CYS A 40 -4.66 8.86 -13.46
C CYS A 40 -3.15 8.70 -13.47
N LEU A 41 -2.37 9.79 -13.49
CA LEU A 41 -0.91 9.77 -13.45
C LEU A 41 -0.39 9.12 -12.17
N ILE A 42 -0.91 9.52 -11.01
CA ILE A 42 -0.56 8.89 -9.72
C ILE A 42 -0.89 7.41 -9.75
N ARG A 43 -2.08 7.03 -10.23
CA ARG A 43 -2.47 5.62 -10.33
C ARG A 43 -1.55 4.83 -11.24
N LEU A 44 -1.08 5.40 -12.36
CA LEU A 44 -0.13 4.75 -13.25
C LEU A 44 1.25 4.55 -12.60
N ILE A 45 1.75 5.57 -11.89
CA ILE A 45 3.02 5.48 -11.14
C ILE A 45 2.92 4.43 -10.02
N LEU A 46 1.80 4.40 -9.31
CA LEU A 46 1.56 3.45 -8.22
C LEU A 46 1.11 2.07 -8.71
N PHE A 47 0.72 1.92 -9.97
CA PHE A 47 0.25 0.66 -10.53
C PHE A 47 1.19 -0.54 -10.29
N PRO A 48 2.52 -0.46 -10.55
CA PRO A 48 3.43 -1.56 -10.23
C PRO A 48 3.45 -1.92 -8.75
N LEU A 49 3.31 -0.93 -7.86
CA LEU A 49 3.21 -1.15 -6.42
C LEU A 49 1.89 -1.86 -6.08
N THR A 50 0.77 -1.38 -6.61
CA THR A 50 -0.56 -1.99 -6.45
C THR A 50 -0.57 -3.44 -6.93
N LEU A 51 0.09 -3.74 -8.05
CA LEU A 51 0.23 -5.12 -8.54
C LEU A 51 1.03 -5.99 -7.58
N LYS A 52 2.13 -5.49 -7.01
CA LYS A 52 2.91 -6.21 -5.98
C LYS A 52 2.06 -6.48 -4.74
N GLN A 53 1.36 -5.46 -4.24
CA GLN A 53 0.45 -5.59 -3.09
C GLN A 53 -0.67 -6.59 -3.37
N SER A 54 -1.29 -6.55 -4.55
CA SER A 54 -2.34 -7.49 -4.95
C SER A 54 -1.85 -8.94 -5.00
N ARG A 55 -0.65 -9.18 -5.55
CA ARG A 55 -0.02 -10.52 -5.55
C ARG A 55 0.23 -11.03 -4.13
N GLN A 56 0.75 -10.18 -3.24
CA GLN A 56 0.96 -10.53 -1.84
C GLN A 56 -0.37 -10.88 -1.15
N MET A 57 -1.41 -10.06 -1.35
CA MET A 57 -2.73 -10.31 -0.78
C MET A 57 -3.32 -11.65 -1.24
N LYS A 58 -3.18 -12.00 -2.53
CA LYS A 58 -3.61 -13.30 -3.06
C LYS A 58 -2.83 -14.46 -2.43
N ALA A 59 -1.53 -14.30 -2.23
CA ALA A 59 -0.71 -15.29 -1.55
C ALA A 59 -1.16 -15.48 -0.10
N MET A 60 -1.50 -14.40 0.61
CA MET A 60 -2.09 -14.45 1.96
C MET A 60 -3.44 -15.16 1.99
N SER A 61 -4.33 -14.88 1.02
CA SER A 61 -5.63 -15.57 0.94
C SER A 61 -5.46 -17.09 0.76
N SER A 62 -4.42 -17.54 0.06
CA SER A 62 -4.13 -18.98 -0.08
C SER A 62 -3.66 -19.66 1.21
N LEU A 63 -3.16 -18.89 2.18
CA LEU A 63 -2.74 -19.38 3.49
C LEU A 63 -3.90 -19.47 4.50
N ALA A 64 -4.98 -18.73 4.28
CA ALA A 64 -6.17 -18.74 5.14
C ALA A 64 -6.70 -20.15 5.51
N PRO A 65 -6.84 -21.11 4.58
CA PRO A 65 -7.27 -22.47 4.94
C PRO A 65 -6.26 -23.20 5.84
N LYS A 66 -4.96 -23.05 5.59
CA LYS A 66 -3.91 -23.67 6.43
C LYS A 66 -3.88 -23.06 7.82
N MET A 67 -4.09 -21.75 7.93
CA MET A 67 -4.21 -21.05 9.20
C MET A 67 -5.40 -21.60 10.02
N LYS A 68 -6.54 -21.87 9.39
CA LYS A 68 -7.69 -22.52 10.04
C LYS A 68 -7.37 -23.95 10.50
N MET A 69 -6.61 -24.72 9.72
CA MET A 69 -6.17 -26.07 10.15
C MET A 69 -5.25 -26.01 11.37
N ILE A 70 -4.32 -25.05 11.44
CA ILE A 70 -3.44 -24.85 12.60
C ILE A 70 -4.28 -24.50 13.85
N GLN A 71 -5.26 -23.61 13.69
CA GLN A 71 -6.18 -23.22 14.77
C GLN A 71 -7.00 -24.42 15.26
N ALA A 72 -7.52 -25.25 14.35
CA ALA A 72 -8.29 -26.46 14.69
C ALA A 72 -7.42 -27.57 15.32
N LYS A 73 -6.13 -27.65 14.97
CA LYS A 73 -5.19 -28.63 15.52
C LYS A 73 -4.74 -28.30 16.94
N TYR A 74 -4.73 -27.02 17.31
CA TYR A 74 -4.26 -26.54 18.61
C TYR A 74 -5.25 -25.57 19.29
N PRO A 75 -6.51 -25.96 19.54
CA PRO A 75 -7.56 -25.02 19.99
C PRO A 75 -7.24 -24.32 21.33
N GLU A 76 -6.59 -25.03 22.27
CA GLU A 76 -6.27 -24.53 23.61
C GLU A 76 -4.86 -23.91 23.72
N ASP A 77 -3.98 -24.13 22.72
CA ASP A 77 -2.57 -23.73 22.78
C ASP A 77 -2.26 -22.59 21.81
N LYS A 78 -2.61 -21.36 22.23
CA LYS A 78 -2.38 -20.14 21.43
C LYS A 78 -0.90 -19.88 21.16
N ALA A 79 -0.01 -20.28 22.05
CA ALA A 79 1.44 -20.10 21.87
C ALA A 79 1.93 -20.97 20.71
N LYS A 80 1.51 -22.24 20.67
CA LYS A 80 1.84 -23.16 19.59
C LYS A 80 1.17 -22.80 18.28
N GLN A 81 -0.06 -22.27 18.31
CA GLN A 81 -0.71 -21.70 17.12
C GLN A 81 0.14 -20.56 16.52
N GLN A 82 0.57 -19.59 17.33
CA GLN A 82 1.39 -18.47 16.84
C GLN A 82 2.73 -18.93 16.27
N GLN A 83 3.39 -19.90 16.92
CA GLN A 83 4.65 -20.47 16.43
C GLN A 83 4.49 -21.15 15.07
N GLU A 84 3.46 -21.98 14.91
CA GLU A 84 3.20 -22.69 13.64
C GLU A 84 2.76 -21.73 12.52
N ILE A 85 1.98 -20.70 12.84
CA ILE A 85 1.61 -19.65 11.88
C ILE A 85 2.87 -18.88 11.42
N MET A 86 3.76 -18.49 12.34
CA MET A 86 5.00 -17.81 12.00
C MET A 86 5.94 -18.70 11.19
N LYS A 87 6.02 -19.99 11.51
CA LYS A 87 6.79 -20.98 10.75
C LYS A 87 6.26 -21.11 9.31
N MET A 88 4.94 -21.20 9.15
CA MET A 88 4.28 -21.24 7.85
C MET A 88 4.57 -19.99 7.00
N TYR A 89 4.56 -18.79 7.58
CA TYR A 89 4.91 -17.55 6.87
C TYR A 89 6.37 -17.56 6.39
N ARG A 90 7.30 -17.99 7.25
CA ARG A 90 8.73 -18.10 6.93
C ARG A 90 9.00 -19.13 5.82
N GLU A 91 8.40 -20.33 5.90
CA GLU A 91 8.55 -21.38 4.88
C GLU A 91 8.09 -20.94 3.48
N LYS A 92 7.12 -20.02 3.42
CA LYS A 92 6.62 -19.47 2.16
C LYS A 92 7.33 -18.20 1.72
N GLY A 93 8.38 -17.76 2.43
CA GLY A 93 9.13 -16.55 2.11
C GLY A 93 8.29 -15.28 2.19
N MET A 94 7.19 -15.31 2.94
CA MET A 94 6.31 -14.16 3.13
C MET A 94 6.65 -13.52 4.47
N SER A 95 7.00 -12.23 4.44
CA SER A 95 6.98 -11.42 5.66
C SER A 95 5.51 -11.16 6.02
N PRO A 96 5.08 -11.38 7.28
CA PRO A 96 3.86 -10.76 7.76
C PRO A 96 3.94 -9.23 7.66
#